data_AF-A0A7U3YL21-F1
#
_entry.id   AF-A0A7U3YL21-F1
#
_cell.length_a   1.000
_cell.length_b   1.000
_cell.length_c   1.000
_cell.angle_alpha   90.00
_cell.angle_beta   90.00
_cell.angle_gamma   90.00
#
_symmetry.space_group_name_H-M   'P 1'
#
loop_
_entity.id
_entity.type
_entity.pdbx_description
1 polymer ?
#
loop_
_entity_poly.entity_id
_entity_poly.type
_entity_poly.pdbx_seq_one_letter_code
_entity_poly.pdbx_strand_id
1 'polypeptide(L)'
;MKKICVLFMYAAVAAALVGCGTATIPPNYSSTNPDLMRIGGDTPGSREPEIINMGSYCLQVTEKWKADGKTPDDQIIWTKDSYRKAIPCR
;
A
#
# COMPACT_ATOMS: atom_id res chain seq x y z
N MET A 1 26.79 -2.94 50.72
CA MET A 1 25.44 -2.37 50.50
C MET A 1 25.41 -1.32 49.38
N LYS A 2 26.25 -0.26 49.40
CA LYS A 2 26.30 0.77 48.33
C LYS A 2 26.45 0.25 46.90
N LYS A 3 27.31 -0.75 46.67
CA LYS A 3 27.58 -1.30 45.32
C LYS A 3 26.38 -2.07 44.73
N ILE A 4 25.53 -2.66 45.58
CA ILE A 4 24.35 -3.45 45.17
C ILE A 4 23.22 -2.52 44.70
N CYS A 5 23.01 -1.38 45.37
CA CYS A 5 22.07 -0.36 44.89
C CYS A 5 22.47 0.24 43.54
N VAL A 6 23.77 0.47 43.32
CA VAL A 6 24.27 1.02 42.04
C VAL A 6 24.05 0.02 40.90
N LEU A 7 24.28 -1.28 41.14
CA LEU A 7 24.00 -2.34 40.16
C LEU A 7 22.52 -2.44 39.80
N PHE A 8 21.63 -2.32 40.78
CA PHE A 8 20.18 -2.30 40.54
C PHE A 8 19.73 -1.10 39.71
N MET A 9 20.34 0.08 39.96
CA MET A 9 20.04 1.29 39.21
C MET A 9 20.51 1.20 37.75
N TYR A 10 21.70 0.61 37.52
CA TYR A 10 22.18 0.34 36.16
C TYR A 10 21.30 -0.67 35.42
N ALA A 11 20.85 -1.73 36.09
CA ALA A 11 19.95 -2.72 35.50
C ALA A 11 18.58 -2.11 35.12
N ALA A 12 18.04 -1.22 35.95
CA ALA A 12 16.79 -0.52 35.66
C ALA A 12 16.92 0.44 34.46
N VAL A 13 18.03 1.18 34.36
CA VAL A 13 18.31 2.05 33.21
C VAL A 13 18.49 1.22 31.93
N ALA A 14 19.23 0.10 32.00
CA ALA A 14 19.41 -0.80 30.88
C ALA A 14 18.06 -1.37 30.39
N ALA A 15 17.18 -1.79 31.31
CA ALA A 15 15.85 -2.30 30.97
C ALA A 15 14.93 -1.25 30.32
N ALA A 16 15.01 0.01 30.74
CA ALA A 16 14.24 1.10 30.14
C ALA A 16 14.70 1.44 28.71
N LEU A 17 16.00 1.32 28.42
CA LEU A 17 16.56 1.62 27.10
C LEU A 17 16.21 0.57 26.03
N VAL A 18 15.92 -0.68 26.42
CA VAL A 18 15.51 -1.73 25.46
C VAL A 18 14.06 -1.57 24.98
N GLY A 19 13.22 -0.83 25.70
CA GLY A 19 11.80 -0.67 25.38
C GLY A 19 11.51 0.14 24.11
N CYS A 20 12.41 1.04 23.70
CA CYS A 20 12.27 1.83 22.47
C CYS A 20 12.82 1.14 21.22
N GLY A 21 13.49 -0.01 21.38
CA GLY A 21 14.12 -0.75 20.28
C GLY A 21 13.40 -2.05 19.91
N THR A 22 12.30 -2.41 20.57
CA THR A 22 11.58 -3.65 20.28
C THR A 22 10.87 -3.57 18.93
N ALA A 23 10.96 -4.67 18.19
CA ALA A 23 10.42 -4.89 16.85
C ALA A 23 9.07 -4.21 16.64
N THR A 24 9.07 -3.14 15.85
CA THR A 24 7.84 -2.54 15.33
C THR A 24 7.16 -3.61 14.48
N ILE A 25 5.96 -4.03 14.90
CA ILE A 25 5.09 -4.87 14.07
C ILE A 25 4.92 -4.09 12.76
N PRO A 26 5.32 -4.64 11.60
CA PRO A 26 5.20 -3.92 10.35
C PRO A 26 3.72 -3.55 10.15
N PRO A 27 3.41 -2.28 9.86
CA PRO A 27 2.03 -1.85 9.65
C PRO A 27 1.42 -2.66 8.50
N ASN A 28 0.24 -3.22 8.75
CA ASN A 28 -0.50 -3.94 7.71
C ASN A 28 -1.35 -2.95 6.91
N TYR A 29 -0.82 -2.52 5.77
CA TYR A 29 -1.58 -1.70 4.83
C TYR A 29 -2.49 -2.59 3.99
N SER A 30 -3.78 -2.33 4.05
CA SER A 30 -4.78 -2.98 3.20
C SER A 30 -5.53 -1.93 2.39
N SER A 31 -5.90 -2.30 1.18
CA SER A 31 -6.80 -1.49 0.35
C SER A 31 -8.23 -1.93 0.60
N THR A 32 -9.12 -0.98 0.89
CA THR A 32 -10.57 -1.22 0.97
C THR A 32 -11.13 -1.73 -0.36
N ASN A 33 -10.50 -1.37 -1.49
CA ASN A 33 -10.89 -1.82 -2.82
C ASN A 33 -9.66 -2.24 -3.65
N PRO A 34 -9.30 -3.55 -3.63
CA PRO A 34 -8.15 -4.07 -4.35
C PRO A 34 -8.30 -4.04 -5.88
N ASP A 35 -9.49 -3.72 -6.40
CA ASP A 35 -9.71 -3.54 -7.84
C ASP A 35 -9.32 -2.15 -8.34
N LEU A 36 -9.17 -1.18 -7.44
CA LEU A 36 -8.79 0.21 -7.75
C LEU A 36 -7.42 0.61 -7.19
N MET A 37 -7.04 0.05 -6.05
CA MET A 37 -5.77 0.34 -5.39
C MET A 37 -5.18 -0.92 -4.77
N ARG A 38 -3.89 -1.15 -4.93
CA ARG A 38 -3.14 -2.24 -4.29
C ARG A 38 -1.87 -1.70 -3.65
N ILE A 39 -1.37 -2.38 -2.64
CA ILE A 39 -0.17 -1.97 -1.89
C ILE A 39 0.83 -3.12 -1.93
N GLY A 40 2.07 -2.81 -2.30
CA GLY A 40 3.16 -3.77 -2.44
C GLY A 40 3.03 -4.68 -3.66
N GLY A 41 3.98 -5.61 -3.77
CA GLY A 41 4.06 -6.60 -4.86
C GLY A 41 4.37 -6.01 -6.24
N ASP A 42 4.27 -6.88 -7.25
CA ASP A 42 4.45 -6.52 -8.65
C ASP A 42 3.27 -5.71 -9.20
N THR A 43 3.50 -5.01 -10.31
CA THR A 43 2.44 -4.29 -11.04
C THR A 43 1.25 -5.22 -11.28
N PRO A 44 0.03 -4.83 -10.89
CA PRO A 44 -1.13 -5.66 -11.15
C PRO A 44 -1.38 -5.82 -12.66
N GLY A 45 -1.94 -6.96 -13.07
CA GLY A 45 -2.15 -7.28 -14.48
C GLY A 45 -3.00 -6.25 -15.24
N SER A 46 -2.69 -6.07 -16.53
CA SER A 46 -3.48 -5.25 -17.44
C SER A 46 -4.71 -6.01 -17.95
N ARG A 47 -5.74 -5.26 -18.34
CA ARG A 47 -6.91 -5.78 -19.05
C ARG A 47 -6.97 -5.17 -20.43
N GLU A 48 -7.50 -5.92 -21.39
CA GLU A 48 -7.80 -5.38 -22.71
C GLU A 48 -8.90 -4.31 -22.62
N PRO A 49 -8.93 -3.33 -23.55
CA PRO A 49 -10.00 -2.35 -23.59
C PRO A 49 -11.38 -3.01 -23.74
N GLU A 50 -12.30 -2.64 -22.87
CA GLU A 50 -13.69 -3.10 -22.91
C GLU A 50 -14.53 -2.14 -23.77
N ILE A 51 -15.48 -2.67 -24.54
CA ILE A 51 -16.46 -1.85 -25.28
C ILE A 51 -17.83 -2.06 -24.64
N ILE A 52 -18.42 -0.97 -24.14
CA ILE A 52 -19.73 -0.97 -23.48
C ILE A 52 -20.73 -0.25 -24.39
N ASN A 53 -21.84 -0.91 -24.74
CA ASN A 53 -22.91 -0.31 -25.53
C ASN A 53 -23.76 0.64 -24.66
N MET A 54 -23.84 1.92 -25.04
CA MET A 54 -24.61 2.96 -24.34
C MET A 54 -25.91 3.34 -25.07
N GLY A 55 -26.38 2.49 -25.99
CA GLY A 55 -27.60 2.67 -26.78
C GLY A 55 -27.35 3.37 -28.12
N SER A 56 -26.85 4.62 -28.08
CA SER A 56 -26.62 5.43 -29.29
C SER A 56 -25.14 5.50 -29.72
N TYR A 57 -24.22 5.18 -28.82
CA TYR A 57 -22.79 5.08 -29.07
C TYR A 57 -22.19 4.01 -28.15
N CYS A 58 -20.92 3.67 -28.40
CA CYS A 58 -20.20 2.73 -27.58
C CYS A 58 -19.10 3.45 -26.80
N LEU A 59 -18.83 2.99 -25.58
CA LEU A 59 -17.77 3.51 -24.74
C LEU A 59 -16.63 2.51 -24.70
N GLN A 60 -15.46 2.89 -25.20
CA GLN A 60 -14.23 2.13 -24.99
C GLN A 60 -13.63 2.52 -23.64
N VAL A 61 -13.53 1.55 -22.72
CA VAL A 61 -12.94 1.71 -21.40
C VAL A 61 -11.57 1.03 -21.40
N THR A 62 -10.53 1.79 -21.09
CA THR A 62 -9.16 1.27 -20.93
C THR A 62 -8.71 1.46 -19.50
N GLU A 63 -8.31 0.38 -18.84
CA GLU A 63 -7.77 0.42 -17.49
C GLU A 63 -6.24 0.30 -17.52
N LYS A 64 -5.54 1.12 -16.74
CA LYS A 64 -4.09 1.05 -16.60
C LYS A 64 -3.69 1.21 -15.14
N TRP A 65 -2.81 0.33 -14.68
CA TRP A 65 -2.17 0.46 -13.38
C TRP A 65 -0.95 1.38 -13.46
N LYS A 66 -0.74 2.18 -12.43
CA LYS A 66 0.45 3.02 -12.25
C LYS A 66 0.94 2.95 -10.82
N ALA A 67 2.23 3.21 -10.64
CA ALA A 67 2.80 3.47 -9.32
C ALA A 67 2.47 4.91 -8.92
N ASP A 68 1.93 5.10 -7.72
CA ASP A 68 1.40 6.36 -7.20
C ASP A 68 1.92 6.63 -5.79
N GLY A 69 3.24 6.51 -5.64
CA GLY A 69 3.95 6.69 -4.38
C GLY A 69 4.26 5.39 -3.65
N LYS A 70 4.61 5.53 -2.36
CA LYS A 70 5.02 4.44 -1.48
C LYS A 70 4.50 4.65 -0.07
N THR A 71 4.32 3.56 0.66
CA THR A 71 4.10 3.59 2.11
C THR A 71 5.40 3.99 2.86
N PRO A 72 5.30 4.39 4.15
CA PRO A 72 6.48 4.70 4.98
C PRO A 72 7.53 3.58 5.11
N ASP A 73 7.15 2.33 4.86
CA ASP A 73 8.02 1.14 4.81
C ASP A 73 8.34 0.71 3.36
N ASP A 74 8.29 1.65 2.42
CA ASP A 74 8.73 1.52 1.03
C ASP A 74 7.91 0.59 0.11
N GLN A 75 6.72 0.16 0.51
CA GLN A 75 5.84 -0.61 -0.37
C GLN A 75 5.20 0.29 -1.42
N ILE A 76 5.23 -0.12 -2.70
CA ILE A 76 4.65 0.66 -3.80
C ILE A 76 3.12 0.73 -3.66
N ILE A 77 2.56 1.91 -3.88
CA ILE A 77 1.11 2.08 -3.98
C ILE A 77 0.74 2.02 -5.45
N TRP A 78 0.00 1.00 -5.85
CA TRP A 78 -0.53 0.83 -7.20
C TRP A 78 -1.94 1.41 -7.28
N THR A 79 -2.19 2.33 -8.20
CA THR A 79 -3.54 2.85 -8.48
C THR A 79 -3.95 2.56 -9.92
N LYS A 80 -5.25 2.35 -10.12
CA LYS A 80 -5.82 2.07 -11.43
C LYS A 80 -6.48 3.32 -12.01
N ASP A 81 -5.98 3.79 -13.13
CA ASP A 81 -6.61 4.82 -13.95
C ASP A 81 -7.59 4.16 -14.94
N SER A 82 -8.79 4.75 -15.09
CA SER A 82 -9.80 4.35 -16.06
C SER A 82 -10.01 5.45 -17.08
N TYR A 83 -9.64 5.19 -18.33
CA TYR A 83 -9.83 6.09 -19.46
C TYR A 83 -11.05 5.67 -20.25
N ARG A 84 -11.89 6.65 -20.61
CA ARG A 84 -13.15 6.41 -21.31
C ARG A 84 -13.20 7.24 -22.58
N LYS A 85 -13.52 6.59 -23.70
CA LYS A 85 -13.64 7.23 -25.01
C LYS A 85 -14.92 6.81 -25.71
N ALA A 86 -15.71 7.78 -26.17
CA ALA A 86 -16.85 7.51 -27.02
C ALA A 86 -16.38 7.10 -28.43
N ILE A 87 -16.92 6.00 -28.94
CA ILE A 87 -16.62 5.43 -30.26
C ILE A 87 -17.92 4.98 -30.95
N PRO A 88 -17.92 4.86 -32.29
CA PRO A 88 -18.99 4.16 -32.98
C PRO A 88 -19.08 2.70 -32.50
N CYS A 89 -20.28 2.18 -32.38
CA CYS A 89 -20.47 0.75 -32.15
C CYS A 89 -20.07 -0.03 -33.41
N ARG A 90 -19.42 -1.17 -33.22
CA ARG A 90 -19.11 -2.12 -34.31
C ARG A 90 -20.28 -3.06 -34.53
#